data_AF-A0A5B0VR98-F1
#
_entry.id   AF-A0A5B0VR98-F1
#
_cell.length_a   1.000
_cell.length_b   1.000
_cell.length_c   1.000
_cell.angle_alpha   90.00
_cell.angle_beta   90.00
_cell.angle_gamma   90.00
#
_symmetry.space_group_name_H-M   'P 1'
#
loop_
_entity.id
_entity.type
_entity.pdbx_description
1 polymer ?
#
loop_
_entity_poly.entity_id
_entity_poly.type
_entity_poly.pdbx_seq_one_letter_code
_entity_poly.pdbx_strand_id
1 'polypeptide(L)'
;MKHNAKAEAIVREICAEYDIEIIPGNVYPMPGQTRALATMCQILAKYGEGHFRLVMTTLGETRGNNALIEQTSLWAVSDLIRACPDWVENRTSEWLQWWDEIPLGPIIATINQLRGVVHQRHALAGAIYWRLCTYAQQRMSVQDTASTIKNKVPEVGRARSNANREQAIETGRKLIEIKGRLPRGEWLPWIEQQSGLSYGTVHRYMRMAKAA
;
A
#
# COMPACT_ATOMS: atom_id res chain seq x y z
N MET A 1 1.49 -29.24 22.83
CA MET A 1 1.53 -28.24 23.93
C MET A 1 2.70 -27.26 23.83
N LYS A 2 3.97 -27.70 23.69
CA LYS A 2 5.14 -26.79 23.64
C LYS A 2 5.10 -25.74 22.50
N HIS A 3 4.60 -26.07 21.32
CA HIS A 3 4.47 -25.12 20.21
C HIS A 3 3.49 -23.97 20.47
N ASN A 4 2.43 -24.21 21.27
CA ASN A 4 1.44 -23.18 21.57
C ASN A 4 2.00 -22.14 22.56
N ALA A 5 2.75 -22.58 23.57
CA ALA A 5 3.37 -21.69 24.56
C ALA A 5 4.39 -20.72 23.92
N LYS A 6 5.15 -21.17 22.93
CA LYS A 6 6.08 -20.29 22.20
C LYS A 6 5.34 -19.24 21.36
N ALA A 7 4.28 -19.64 20.66
CA ALA A 7 3.48 -18.70 19.87
C ALA A 7 2.79 -17.65 20.76
N GLU A 8 2.24 -18.06 21.91
CA GLU A 8 1.65 -17.14 22.88
C GLU A 8 2.68 -16.15 23.44
N ALA A 9 3.91 -16.57 23.72
CA ALA A 9 4.97 -15.68 24.18
C ALA A 9 5.29 -14.59 23.15
N ILE A 10 5.45 -14.97 21.88
CA ILE A 10 5.71 -14.04 20.77
C ILE A 10 4.53 -13.06 20.60
N VAL A 11 3.29 -13.56 20.64
CA VAL A 11 2.10 -12.71 20.55
C VAL A 11 2.07 -11.68 21.69
N ARG A 12 2.37 -12.11 22.92
CA ARG A 12 2.38 -11.21 24.09
C ARG A 12 3.48 -10.16 23.99
N GLU A 13 4.66 -10.54 23.54
CA GLU A 13 5.79 -9.63 23.30
C GLU A 13 5.39 -8.56 22.27
N ILE A 14 4.87 -8.98 21.12
CA ILE A 14 4.45 -8.04 20.06
C ILE A 14 3.30 -7.15 20.53
N CYS A 15 2.29 -7.69 21.23
CA CYS A 15 1.20 -6.85 21.76
C CYS A 15 1.70 -5.80 22.75
N ALA A 16 2.70 -6.14 23.58
CA ALA A 16 3.28 -5.20 24.53
C ALA A 16 4.01 -4.03 23.83
N GLU A 17 4.56 -4.23 22.63
CA GLU A 17 5.18 -3.16 21.84
C GLU A 17 4.17 -2.04 21.46
N TYR A 18 2.88 -2.35 21.40
CA TYR A 18 1.80 -1.40 21.05
C TYR A 18 0.92 -1.03 22.25
N ASP A 19 1.37 -1.26 23.48
CA ASP A 19 0.60 -1.04 24.71
C ASP A 19 -0.75 -1.79 24.75
N ILE A 20 -0.81 -2.98 24.16
CA ILE A 20 -2.02 -3.82 24.13
C ILE A 20 -1.95 -4.91 25.21
N GLU A 21 -2.83 -4.82 26.19
CA GLU A 21 -2.95 -5.82 27.25
C GLU A 21 -3.84 -7.00 26.80
N ILE A 22 -3.33 -8.22 26.95
CA ILE A 22 -4.10 -9.44 26.69
C ILE A 22 -4.78 -9.91 27.97
N ILE A 23 -6.10 -9.78 28.02
CA ILE A 23 -6.95 -10.13 29.16
C ILE A 23 -7.62 -11.51 28.98
N PRO A 24 -8.11 -12.13 30.07
CA PRO A 24 -8.89 -13.37 30.00
C PRO A 24 -10.18 -13.25 29.17
N GLY A 25 -10.59 -14.35 28.52
CA GLY A 25 -11.73 -14.37 27.59
C GLY A 25 -13.10 -14.06 28.20
N ASN A 26 -13.24 -14.23 29.51
CA ASN A 26 -14.44 -13.98 30.30
C ASN A 26 -14.54 -12.52 30.81
N VAL A 27 -13.52 -11.69 30.57
CA VAL A 27 -13.51 -10.29 30.98
C VAL A 27 -13.85 -9.41 29.78
N TYR A 28 -14.63 -8.34 30.01
CA TYR A 28 -14.95 -7.37 28.97
C TYR A 28 -13.73 -6.45 28.73
N PRO A 29 -13.24 -6.32 27.49
CA PRO A 29 -12.07 -5.51 27.18
C PRO A 29 -12.37 -4.01 27.25
N MET A 30 -11.48 -3.27 27.91
CA MET A 30 -11.41 -1.81 27.82
C MET A 30 -10.53 -1.38 26.63
N PRO A 31 -10.53 -0.10 26.22
CA PRO A 31 -9.58 0.39 25.22
C PRO A 31 -8.13 0.04 25.56
N GLY A 32 -7.37 -0.46 24.58
CA GLY A 32 -6.00 -0.97 24.82
C GLY A 32 -5.96 -2.40 25.37
N GLN A 33 -7.10 -3.07 25.52
CA GLN A 33 -7.17 -4.46 25.94
C GLN A 33 -7.78 -5.35 24.86
N THR A 34 -7.37 -6.62 24.83
CA THR A 34 -7.94 -7.63 23.95
C THR A 34 -8.00 -9.00 24.61
N ARG A 35 -8.99 -9.78 24.21
CA ARG A 35 -9.12 -11.21 24.56
C ARG A 35 -8.80 -12.14 23.40
N ALA A 36 -8.38 -11.60 22.26
CA ALA A 36 -8.26 -12.35 21.01
C ALA A 36 -6.93 -13.12 20.86
N LEU A 37 -6.32 -13.56 21.97
CA LEU A 37 -5.03 -14.26 22.00
C LEU A 37 -4.99 -15.46 21.05
N ALA A 38 -6.03 -16.30 21.08
CA ALA A 38 -6.10 -17.47 20.23
C ALA A 38 -6.11 -17.11 18.73
N THR A 39 -6.77 -16.00 18.36
CA THR A 39 -6.82 -15.52 16.98
C THR A 39 -5.45 -15.00 16.53
N MET A 40 -4.79 -14.23 17.38
CA MET A 40 -3.43 -13.74 17.12
C MET A 40 -2.44 -14.89 16.92
N CYS A 41 -2.51 -15.91 17.80
CA CYS A 41 -1.69 -17.11 17.67
C CYS A 41 -1.97 -17.87 16.35
N GLN A 42 -3.23 -17.94 15.92
CA GLN A 42 -3.59 -18.55 14.64
C GLN A 42 -3.04 -17.78 13.44
N ILE A 43 -3.11 -16.44 13.46
CA ILE A 43 -2.55 -15.58 12.40
C ILE A 43 -1.03 -15.75 12.34
N LEU A 44 -0.36 -15.67 13.50
CA LEU A 44 1.08 -15.88 13.62
C LEU A 44 1.50 -17.24 13.08
N ALA A 45 0.81 -18.31 13.49
CA ALA A 45 1.13 -19.67 13.05
C ALA A 45 0.90 -19.86 11.55
N LYS A 46 -0.09 -19.17 10.96
CA LYS A 46 -0.46 -19.35 9.55
C LYS A 46 0.40 -18.54 8.59
N TYR A 47 0.78 -17.31 8.96
CA TYR A 47 1.43 -16.36 8.05
C TYR A 47 2.80 -15.86 8.53
N GLY A 48 3.24 -16.29 9.72
CA GLY A 48 4.53 -15.91 10.29
C GLY A 48 4.53 -14.56 10.99
N GLU A 49 5.65 -14.27 11.65
CA GLU A 49 5.82 -13.10 12.52
C GLU A 49 5.74 -11.78 11.75
N GLY A 50 6.41 -11.68 10.59
CA GLY A 50 6.39 -10.45 9.79
C GLY A 50 4.98 -10.02 9.38
N HIS A 51 4.15 -10.97 8.94
CA HIS A 51 2.74 -10.70 8.63
C HIS A 51 1.96 -10.28 9.88
N PHE A 52 2.16 -10.97 11.00
CA PHE A 52 1.48 -10.64 12.24
C PHE A 52 1.86 -9.23 12.74
N ARG A 53 3.14 -8.83 12.64
CA ARG A 53 3.59 -7.48 12.95
C ARG A 53 2.90 -6.43 12.07
N LEU A 54 2.73 -6.67 10.76
CA LEU A 54 1.97 -5.76 9.89
C LEU A 54 0.50 -5.60 10.32
N VAL A 55 -0.14 -6.68 10.77
CA VAL A 55 -1.50 -6.64 11.33
C VAL A 55 -1.53 -5.76 12.59
N MET A 56 -0.56 -5.96 13.50
CA MET A 56 -0.48 -5.20 14.75
C MET A 56 -0.13 -3.73 14.51
N THR A 57 0.81 -3.41 13.61
CA THR A 57 1.07 -2.03 13.18
C THR A 57 -0.19 -1.37 12.63
N THR A 58 -0.97 -2.08 11.80
CA THR A 58 -2.18 -1.50 11.21
C THR A 58 -3.25 -1.20 12.27
N LEU A 59 -3.43 -2.05 13.28
CA LEU A 59 -4.48 -1.87 14.30
C LEU A 59 -4.04 -1.09 15.55
N GLY A 60 -2.77 -1.19 15.94
CA GLY A 60 -2.22 -0.62 17.17
C GLY A 60 -1.74 0.83 17.00
N GLU A 61 -1.21 1.19 15.84
CA GLU A 61 -0.68 2.54 15.58
C GLU A 61 -1.77 3.51 15.09
N THR A 62 -2.85 3.00 14.50
CA THR A 62 -3.85 3.84 13.85
C THR A 62 -4.92 4.30 14.82
N ARG A 63 -5.30 5.57 14.69
CA ARG A 63 -6.08 6.31 15.68
C ARG A 63 -7.45 5.68 15.90
N GLY A 64 -7.75 5.37 17.15
CA GLY A 64 -9.09 4.94 17.57
C GLY A 64 -9.39 3.45 17.35
N ASN A 65 -8.40 2.68 16.88
CA ASN A 65 -8.57 1.25 16.59
C ASN A 65 -8.17 0.34 17.77
N ASN A 66 -7.54 0.88 18.80
CA ASN A 66 -7.01 0.16 19.97
C ASN A 66 -8.11 -0.50 20.81
N ALA A 67 -9.35 0.01 20.75
CA ALA A 67 -10.52 -0.60 21.38
C ALA A 67 -11.20 -1.69 20.52
N LEU A 68 -10.71 -1.89 19.28
CA LEU A 68 -11.36 -2.68 18.25
C LEU A 68 -10.52 -3.90 17.84
N ILE A 69 -9.55 -4.32 18.67
CA ILE A 69 -8.70 -5.48 18.43
C ILE A 69 -9.42 -6.74 18.89
N GLU A 70 -10.23 -7.29 17.99
CA GLU A 70 -11.01 -8.50 18.21
C GLU A 70 -10.83 -9.50 17.07
N GLN A 71 -11.39 -10.70 17.23
CA GLN A 71 -11.23 -11.77 16.24
C GLN A 71 -11.62 -11.33 14.81
N THR A 72 -12.72 -10.60 14.66
CA THR A 72 -13.24 -10.18 13.35
C THR A 72 -12.32 -9.18 12.66
N SER A 73 -11.88 -8.14 13.36
CA SER A 73 -11.02 -7.10 12.83
C SER A 73 -9.61 -7.61 12.56
N LEU A 74 -9.03 -8.43 13.45
CA LEU A 74 -7.73 -9.07 13.23
C LEU A 74 -7.70 -9.88 11.93
N TRP A 75 -8.74 -10.69 11.70
CA TRP A 75 -8.81 -11.47 10.46
C TRP A 75 -9.09 -10.60 9.22
N ALA A 76 -9.95 -9.59 9.33
CA ALA A 76 -10.23 -8.68 8.21
C ALA A 76 -8.97 -7.92 7.78
N VAL A 77 -8.21 -7.37 8.72
CA VAL A 77 -6.93 -6.69 8.45
C VAL A 77 -5.93 -7.66 7.83
N SER A 78 -5.81 -8.87 8.39
CA SER A 78 -4.94 -9.92 7.88
C SER A 78 -5.25 -10.29 6.43
N ASP A 79 -6.53 -10.34 6.04
CA ASP A 79 -6.94 -10.57 4.65
C ASP A 79 -6.58 -9.41 3.74
N LEU A 80 -6.78 -8.17 4.19
CA LEU A 80 -6.51 -6.98 3.38
C LEU A 80 -5.01 -6.77 3.15
N ILE A 81 -4.16 -7.06 4.15
CA ILE A 81 -2.71 -7.03 3.98
C ILE A 81 -2.27 -8.00 2.87
N ARG A 82 -2.87 -9.20 2.84
CA ARG A 82 -2.58 -10.21 1.81
C ARG A 82 -3.16 -9.84 0.44
N ALA A 83 -4.31 -9.17 0.42
CA ALA A 83 -4.98 -8.77 -0.82
C ALA A 83 -4.32 -7.54 -1.46
N CYS A 84 -3.66 -6.69 -0.66
CA CYS A 84 -3.08 -5.42 -1.10
C CYS A 84 -1.57 -5.32 -0.78
N PRO A 85 -0.72 -6.28 -1.17
CA PRO A 85 0.71 -6.26 -0.82
C PRO A 85 1.40 -5.00 -1.33
N ASP A 86 1.07 -4.53 -2.53
CA ASP A 86 1.63 -3.30 -3.09
C ASP A 86 1.38 -2.06 -2.22
N TRP A 87 0.20 -1.96 -1.60
CA TRP A 87 -0.12 -0.82 -0.74
C TRP A 87 0.62 -0.92 0.60
N VAL A 88 0.75 -2.12 1.15
CA VAL A 88 1.40 -2.34 2.44
C VAL A 88 2.92 -2.17 2.32
N GLU A 89 3.54 -2.68 1.26
CA GLU A 89 4.99 -2.70 1.10
C GLU A 89 5.53 -1.40 0.46
N ASN A 90 4.87 -0.89 -0.59
CA ASN A 90 5.38 0.25 -1.35
C ASN A 90 4.72 1.59 -0.99
N ARG A 91 3.60 1.56 -0.24
CA ARG A 91 2.83 2.75 0.14
C ARG A 91 2.45 2.74 1.62
N THR A 92 3.32 2.20 2.47
CA THR A 92 3.05 1.97 3.91
C THR A 92 2.53 3.22 4.64
N SER A 93 3.13 4.39 4.38
CA SER A 93 2.68 5.65 5.00
C SER A 93 1.27 6.04 4.59
N GLU A 94 0.90 5.83 3.32
CA GLU A 94 -0.46 6.09 2.84
C GLU A 94 -1.45 5.07 3.40
N TRP A 95 -1.06 3.79 3.47
CA TRP A 95 -1.85 2.75 4.10
C TRP A 95 -2.24 3.13 5.52
N LEU A 96 -1.28 3.51 6.37
CA LEU A 96 -1.57 3.91 7.75
C LEU A 96 -2.46 5.16 7.82
N GLN A 97 -2.21 6.17 6.97
CA GLN A 97 -3.07 7.35 6.88
C GLN A 97 -4.50 7.02 6.47
N TRP A 98 -4.69 6.12 5.52
CA TRP A 98 -6.03 5.69 5.12
C TRP A 98 -6.75 4.99 6.25
N TRP A 99 -6.05 4.13 7.00
CA TRP A 99 -6.61 3.45 8.16
C TRP A 99 -7.00 4.43 9.30
N ASP A 100 -6.25 5.50 9.51
CA ASP A 100 -6.63 6.60 10.43
C ASP A 100 -7.93 7.30 10.00
N GLU A 101 -8.19 7.39 8.69
CA GLU A 101 -9.39 7.99 8.14
C GLU A 101 -10.60 7.03 8.13
N ILE A 102 -10.41 5.73 8.41
CA ILE A 102 -11.51 4.76 8.42
C ILE A 102 -12.31 4.87 9.73
N PRO A 103 -13.64 5.10 9.68
CA PRO A 103 -14.49 5.05 10.86
C PRO A 103 -14.75 3.58 11.25
N LEU A 104 -13.73 2.88 11.76
CA LEU A 104 -13.76 1.43 11.96
C LEU A 104 -14.84 1.00 12.97
N GLY A 105 -14.96 1.72 14.09
CA GLY A 105 -15.97 1.44 15.12
C GLY A 105 -17.40 1.48 14.58
N PRO A 106 -17.84 2.56 13.92
CA PRO A 106 -19.13 2.63 13.24
C PRO A 106 -19.35 1.53 12.19
N ILE A 107 -18.31 1.17 11.42
CA ILE A 107 -18.40 0.07 10.45
C ILE A 107 -18.66 -1.25 11.18
N ILE A 108 -17.88 -1.58 12.21
CA ILE A 108 -18.05 -2.81 13.01
C ILE A 108 -19.45 -2.84 13.63
N ALA A 109 -19.92 -1.74 14.22
CA ALA A 109 -21.25 -1.64 14.81
C ALA A 109 -22.36 -1.89 13.77
N THR A 110 -22.20 -1.39 12.54
CA THR A 110 -23.14 -1.61 11.44
C THR A 110 -23.11 -3.06 10.96
N ILE A 111 -21.92 -3.63 10.74
CA ILE A 111 -21.75 -5.02 10.30
C ILE A 111 -22.29 -6.03 11.33
N ASN A 112 -22.17 -5.72 12.61
CA ASN A 112 -22.72 -6.53 13.70
C ASN A 112 -24.25 -6.69 13.62
N GLN A 113 -24.98 -5.78 12.96
CA GLN A 113 -26.43 -5.92 12.73
C GLN A 113 -26.75 -7.06 11.76
N LEU A 114 -25.79 -7.49 10.95
CA LEU A 114 -25.93 -8.60 10.00
C LEU A 114 -25.51 -9.96 10.60
N ARG A 115 -25.22 -10.00 11.91
CA ARG A 115 -24.77 -11.22 12.59
C ARG A 115 -25.84 -12.32 12.49
N GLY A 116 -25.39 -13.53 12.16
CA GLY A 116 -26.26 -14.68 11.92
C GLY A 116 -26.78 -14.79 10.48
N VAL A 117 -26.61 -13.75 9.66
CA VAL A 117 -27.01 -13.75 8.24
C VAL A 117 -25.78 -13.80 7.33
N VAL A 118 -24.76 -12.99 7.62
CA VAL A 118 -23.53 -12.91 6.81
C VAL A 118 -22.27 -13.21 7.62
N HIS A 119 -21.23 -13.66 6.92
CA HIS A 119 -19.92 -13.91 7.52
C HIS A 119 -19.23 -12.59 7.89
N GLN A 120 -19.16 -12.31 9.19
CA GLN A 120 -18.75 -11.01 9.74
C GLN A 120 -17.36 -10.54 9.27
N ARG A 121 -16.38 -11.45 9.23
CA ARG A 121 -15.02 -11.17 8.73
C ARG A 121 -15.04 -10.67 7.29
N HIS A 122 -15.81 -11.32 6.41
CA HIS A 122 -15.84 -10.96 4.99
C HIS A 122 -16.60 -9.66 4.75
N ALA A 123 -17.69 -9.45 5.49
CA ALA A 123 -18.45 -8.21 5.44
C ALA A 123 -17.60 -7.02 5.92
N LEU A 124 -16.87 -7.19 7.03
CA LEU A 124 -15.95 -6.17 7.54
C LEU A 124 -14.81 -5.90 6.57
N ALA A 125 -14.13 -6.94 6.07
CA ALA A 125 -13.05 -6.79 5.10
C ALA A 125 -13.51 -6.06 3.82
N GLY A 126 -14.68 -6.43 3.29
CA GLY A 126 -15.25 -5.77 2.10
C GLY A 126 -15.59 -4.29 2.33
N ALA A 127 -16.18 -3.96 3.48
CA ALA A 127 -16.52 -2.58 3.83
C ALA A 127 -15.26 -1.69 3.98
N ILE A 128 -14.23 -2.22 4.64
CA ILE A 128 -12.93 -1.55 4.81
C ILE A 128 -12.25 -1.40 3.45
N TYR A 129 -12.20 -2.45 2.63
CA TYR A 129 -11.60 -2.40 1.29
C TYR A 129 -12.21 -1.31 0.41
N TRP A 130 -13.54 -1.21 0.41
CA TRP A 130 -14.25 -0.17 -0.34
C TRP A 130 -13.83 1.24 0.09
N ARG A 131 -13.61 1.47 1.40
CA ARG A 131 -13.07 2.74 1.91
C ARG A 131 -11.62 2.97 1.47
N LEU A 132 -10.76 1.96 1.59
CA LEU A 132 -9.37 2.05 1.14
C LEU A 132 -9.27 2.41 -0.35
N CYS A 133 -10.07 1.77 -1.20
CA CYS A 133 -10.15 2.12 -2.63
C CYS A 133 -10.56 3.59 -2.84
N THR A 134 -11.53 4.07 -2.06
CA THR A 134 -12.00 5.45 -2.15
C THR A 134 -10.88 6.44 -1.79
N TYR A 135 -10.15 6.19 -0.70
CA TYR A 135 -9.05 7.07 -0.25
C TYR A 135 -7.84 7.02 -1.20
N ALA A 136 -7.50 5.83 -1.69
CA ALA A 136 -6.44 5.67 -2.70
C ALA A 136 -6.76 6.47 -3.97
N GLN A 137 -8.01 6.42 -4.44
CA GLN A 137 -8.47 7.18 -5.61
C GLN A 137 -8.55 8.68 -5.35
N GLN A 138 -9.02 9.12 -4.17
CA GLN A 138 -9.11 10.53 -3.82
C GLN A 138 -7.72 11.18 -3.76
N ARG A 139 -6.72 10.52 -3.16
CA ARG A 139 -5.34 11.02 -3.15
C ARG A 139 -4.71 11.04 -4.54
N MET A 140 -4.97 10.02 -5.36
CA MET A 140 -4.62 10.06 -6.79
C MET A 140 -5.30 11.25 -7.47
N SER A 141 -6.56 11.55 -7.18
CA SER A 141 -7.28 12.70 -7.76
C SER A 141 -6.78 14.06 -7.27
N VAL A 142 -6.21 14.16 -6.06
CA VAL A 142 -5.60 15.38 -5.51
C VAL A 142 -4.18 15.60 -6.08
N GLN A 143 -3.39 14.52 -6.20
CA GLN A 143 -2.10 14.56 -6.89
C GLN A 143 -2.30 14.81 -8.39
N ASP A 144 -3.34 14.22 -8.98
CA ASP A 144 -3.78 14.51 -10.33
C ASP A 144 -4.34 15.92 -10.41
N THR A 145 -5.09 16.50 -9.49
CA THR A 145 -5.48 17.92 -9.65
C THR A 145 -4.27 18.86 -9.61
N ALA A 146 -3.29 18.68 -8.72
CA ALA A 146 -2.11 19.56 -8.71
C ALA A 146 -1.19 19.41 -9.95
N SER A 147 -0.96 18.17 -10.42
CA SER A 147 -0.09 17.87 -11.58
C SER A 147 -0.84 17.85 -12.92
N THR A 148 -2.10 17.44 -12.90
CA THR A 148 -3.01 17.32 -14.03
C THR A 148 -3.81 18.61 -14.26
N ILE A 149 -4.11 19.52 -13.32
CA ILE A 149 -4.68 20.84 -13.70
C ILE A 149 -3.73 21.61 -14.62
N LYS A 150 -2.41 21.50 -14.41
CA LYS A 150 -1.39 22.01 -15.36
C LYS A 150 -1.35 21.28 -16.70
N ASN A 151 -1.92 20.07 -16.80
CA ASN A 151 -1.94 19.22 -18.00
C ASN A 151 -3.35 19.00 -18.61
N LYS A 152 -4.44 19.44 -17.96
CA LYS A 152 -5.86 19.25 -18.37
C LYS A 152 -6.55 20.56 -18.74
N VAL A 153 -5.81 21.65 -19.00
CA VAL A 153 -6.35 22.63 -19.96
C VAL A 153 -6.37 21.90 -21.30
N PRO A 154 -7.54 21.54 -21.87
CA PRO A 154 -7.62 20.50 -22.90
C PRO A 154 -6.79 20.79 -24.15
N GLU A 155 -6.63 22.08 -24.48
CA GLU A 155 -5.80 22.55 -25.59
C GLU A 155 -4.31 22.52 -25.25
N VAL A 156 -3.90 22.98 -24.06
CA VAL A 156 -2.49 23.02 -23.63
C VAL A 156 -1.96 21.61 -23.36
N GLY A 157 -2.77 20.70 -22.83
CA GLY A 157 -2.40 19.33 -22.52
C GLY A 157 -2.10 18.48 -23.76
N ARG A 158 -2.93 18.61 -24.81
CA ARG A 158 -2.69 17.95 -26.10
C ARG A 158 -1.49 18.55 -26.82
N ALA A 159 -1.37 19.88 -26.84
CA ALA A 159 -0.22 20.57 -27.44
C ALA A 159 1.10 20.22 -26.72
N ARG A 160 1.11 20.15 -25.38
CA ARG A 160 2.29 19.82 -24.58
C ARG A 160 2.65 18.33 -24.65
N SER A 161 1.67 17.45 -24.72
CA SER A 161 1.90 16.00 -24.94
C SER A 161 2.48 15.72 -26.33
N ASN A 162 1.95 16.39 -27.36
CA ASN A 162 2.50 16.32 -28.71
C ASN A 162 3.88 16.96 -28.78
N ALA A 163 4.10 18.13 -28.17
CA ALA A 163 5.40 18.78 -28.10
C ALA A 163 6.42 17.90 -27.35
N ASN A 164 6.03 17.24 -26.26
CA ASN A 164 6.90 16.30 -25.54
C ASN A 164 7.20 15.05 -26.38
N ARG A 165 6.24 14.57 -27.20
CA ARG A 165 6.44 13.45 -28.12
C ARG A 165 7.35 13.82 -29.29
N GLU A 166 7.15 14.98 -29.89
CA GLU A 166 7.97 15.55 -30.96
C GLU A 166 9.39 15.82 -30.47
N GLN A 167 9.53 16.42 -29.28
CA GLN A 167 10.82 16.65 -28.65
C GLN A 167 11.53 15.32 -28.32
N ALA A 168 10.80 14.31 -27.82
CA ALA A 168 11.37 12.97 -27.62
C ALA A 168 11.84 12.31 -28.93
N ILE A 169 11.10 12.50 -30.03
CA ILE A 169 11.50 12.03 -31.37
C ILE A 169 12.74 12.78 -31.86
N GLU A 170 12.78 14.10 -31.71
CA GLU A 170 13.91 14.94 -32.13
C GLU A 170 15.17 14.60 -31.33
N THR A 171 15.07 14.51 -30.00
CA THR A 171 16.15 14.05 -29.13
C THR A 171 16.59 12.63 -29.51
N GLY A 172 15.66 11.73 -29.82
CA GLY A 172 15.95 10.39 -30.30
C GLY A 172 16.75 10.37 -31.61
N ARG A 173 16.43 11.25 -32.56
CA ARG A 173 17.18 11.41 -33.83
C ARG A 173 18.61 11.90 -33.58
N LYS A 174 18.78 12.92 -32.72
CA LYS A 174 20.11 13.41 -32.30
C LYS A 174 20.94 12.32 -31.62
N LEU A 175 20.33 11.50 -30.77
CA LEU A 175 21.00 10.37 -30.10
C LEU A 175 21.43 9.28 -31.10
N ILE A 176 20.62 8.99 -32.12
CA ILE A 176 20.98 8.05 -33.20
C ILE A 176 22.18 8.59 -34.00
N GLU A 177 22.18 9.87 -34.32
CA GLU A 177 23.27 10.53 -35.04
C GLU A 177 24.57 10.50 -34.25
N ILE A 178 24.54 10.88 -32.98
CA ILE A 178 25.72 10.84 -32.10
C ILE A 178 26.24 9.41 -31.96
N LYS A 179 25.34 8.43 -31.78
CA LYS A 179 25.72 7.01 -31.73
C LYS A 179 26.44 6.55 -33.00
N GLY A 180 26.06 7.07 -34.18
CA GLY A 180 26.69 6.75 -35.46
C GLY A 180 28.09 7.34 -35.63
N ARG A 181 28.41 8.41 -34.90
CA ARG A 181 29.72 9.09 -34.96
C ARG A 181 30.72 8.57 -33.92
N LEU A 182 30.25 7.83 -32.91
CA LEU A 182 31.09 7.33 -31.83
C LEU A 182 31.79 6.00 -32.19
N PRO A 183 33.05 5.81 -31.77
CA PRO A 183 33.75 4.53 -31.91
C PRO A 183 33.03 3.38 -31.19
N ARG A 184 33.25 2.16 -31.67
CA ARG A 184 32.64 0.96 -31.10
C ARG A 184 33.09 0.77 -29.65
N GLY A 185 32.14 0.72 -28.72
CA GLY A 185 32.38 0.55 -27.28
C GLY A 185 32.19 1.83 -26.44
N GLU A 186 32.26 3.00 -27.06
CA GLU A 186 32.19 4.31 -26.36
C GLU A 186 30.76 4.80 -26.09
N TRP A 187 29.74 4.09 -26.60
CA TRP A 187 28.35 4.53 -26.51
C TRP A 187 27.78 4.50 -25.07
N LEU A 188 28.03 3.43 -24.32
CA LEU A 188 27.51 3.30 -22.96
C LEU A 188 28.20 4.31 -22.00
N PRO A 189 29.54 4.43 -22.00
CA PRO A 189 30.23 5.47 -21.22
C PRO A 189 29.75 6.88 -21.55
N TRP A 190 29.52 7.18 -22.83
CA TRP A 190 29.03 8.50 -23.27
C TRP A 190 27.62 8.81 -22.75
N ILE A 191 26.71 7.83 -22.70
CA ILE A 191 25.38 8.03 -22.12
C ILE A 191 25.48 8.43 -20.65
N GLU A 192 26.26 7.69 -19.87
CA GLU A 192 26.36 7.86 -18.42
C GLU A 192 27.02 9.19 -18.05
N GLN A 193 27.98 9.66 -18.84
CA GLN A 193 28.77 10.85 -18.53
C GLN A 193 28.26 12.13 -19.18
N GLN A 194 27.71 12.06 -20.40
CA GLN A 194 27.49 13.24 -21.25
C GLN A 194 26.02 13.51 -21.58
N SER A 195 25.16 12.48 -21.56
CA SER A 195 23.77 12.66 -22.00
C SER A 195 22.86 13.29 -20.95
N GLY A 196 23.19 13.14 -19.65
CA GLY A 196 22.32 13.52 -18.54
C GLY A 196 20.99 12.73 -18.48
N LEU A 197 20.86 11.66 -19.27
CA LEU A 197 19.65 10.84 -19.41
C LEU A 197 19.95 9.39 -19.03
N SER A 198 18.96 8.71 -18.44
CA SER A 198 19.10 7.28 -18.13
C SER A 198 19.10 6.43 -19.41
N TYR A 199 19.79 5.29 -19.37
CA TYR A 199 19.86 4.35 -20.50
C TYR A 199 18.49 3.95 -21.05
N GLY A 200 17.51 3.70 -20.17
CA GLY A 200 16.14 3.38 -20.55
C GLY A 200 15.44 4.51 -21.30
N THR A 201 15.66 5.77 -20.89
CA THR A 201 15.11 6.97 -21.56
C THR A 201 15.73 7.16 -22.94
N VAL A 202 17.05 7.02 -23.06
CA VAL A 202 17.77 7.07 -24.33
C VAL A 202 17.22 6.01 -25.29
N HIS A 203 17.08 4.76 -24.82
CA HIS A 203 16.57 3.68 -25.64
C HIS A 203 15.11 3.90 -26.09
N ARG A 204 14.27 4.43 -25.20
CA ARG A 204 12.88 4.79 -25.50
C ARG A 204 12.80 5.88 -26.58
N TYR A 205 13.57 6.96 -26.45
CA TYR A 205 13.57 8.07 -27.42
C TYR A 205 14.10 7.63 -28.77
N MET A 206 15.19 6.86 -28.80
CA MET A 206 15.70 6.26 -30.05
C MET A 206 14.67 5.33 -30.71
N ARG A 207 13.91 4.55 -29.94
CA ARG A 207 12.83 3.70 -30.47
C ARG A 207 11.69 4.55 -31.06
N MET A 208 11.29 5.61 -30.37
CA MET A 208 10.27 6.53 -30.85
C MET A 208 10.70 7.23 -32.15
N ALA A 209 11.97 7.65 -32.23
CA ALA A 209 12.54 8.23 -33.44
C ALA A 209 12.62 7.26 -34.63
N LYS A 210 12.81 5.96 -34.37
CA LYS A 210 12.79 4.92 -35.41
C LYS A 210 11.37 4.58 -35.89
N ALA A 211 10.36 4.81 -35.06
CA ALA A 211 8.97 4.52 -35.34
C ALA A 211 8.18 5.73 -35.87
N ALA A 212 8.84 6.89 -36.01
CA ALA A 212 8.26 8.17 -36.43
C ALA A 212 8.88 8.67 -37.73
#